data_AF-A0A2E0EHM3-F1
#
_entry.id   AF-A0A2E0EHM3-F1
#
_cell.length_a   1.000
_cell.length_b   1.000
_cell.length_c   1.000
_cell.angle_alpha   90.00
_cell.angle_beta   90.00
_cell.angle_gamma   90.00
#
_symmetry.space_group_name_H-M   'P 1'
#
loop_
_entity.id
_entity.type
_entity.pdbx_description
1 polymer ?
#
loop_
_entity_poly.entity_id
_entity_poly.type
_entity_poly.pdbx_seq_one_letter_code
_entity_poly.pdbx_strand_id
1 'polypeptide(L)'
;MSRRIEVELTSQRDDGTWTWRAAGAKQPKGTLEGDVLYPGAGVGDVCRADADFEIDGIFITAVLPPKGRSGRPDDERIELMGTGKEVDGVTTQLARKGRSDRRKGGGQRDKSDRAKKPNNRKKNDGDRKPRKPQTDAPSKPKARKLKPGRVHRKAFIDALPEEQRIIADQVSRGGIAAVRKEIDTQNERASQEGNDAVRADALIALAEALLPQLKIAEWRDRADAALANMSDVDIRDLRTVLVAAEDSARDEESRELAEAIRSGLNQRVEKAQLEWQDEIRSALKEERVVRALRLSSRPPKAGSPLPPDIAETLTVQANQALGGDISQQRLGIVLEAIAFSPIRPYAALAQTPAEPGQELLGVITKVADRIPAIAKQFGIEPVKRTRGKRGKPKGRPKGPKPAKGETEQSQQIIEPSQENNIADEASAESDDAAAANNEARVDGHAEPDVGLESDTAIQPELENPPSPNIAIVDEDSKESASE
;
A
#
# COMPACT_ATOMS: atom_id res chain seq x y z
N MET A 1 -22.43 7.34 -26.95
CA MET A 1 -21.08 7.05 -26.43
C MET A 1 -21.21 6.22 -25.15
N SER A 2 -20.85 4.93 -25.19
CA SER A 2 -21.22 3.96 -24.16
C SER A 2 -20.61 4.26 -22.78
N ARG A 3 -21.45 4.27 -21.74
CA ARG A 3 -21.08 4.42 -20.33
C ARG A 3 -21.45 3.16 -19.56
N ARG A 4 -20.52 2.66 -18.74
CA ARG A 4 -20.77 1.49 -17.88
C ARG A 4 -21.60 1.88 -16.67
N ILE A 5 -22.72 1.19 -16.47
CA ILE A 5 -23.68 1.39 -15.38
C ILE A 5 -23.96 0.08 -14.64
N GLU A 6 -24.51 0.17 -13.43
CA GLU A 6 -24.99 -0.98 -12.67
C GLU A 6 -26.52 -1.04 -12.74
N VAL A 7 -27.03 -2.16 -13.26
CA VAL A 7 -28.43 -2.39 -13.57
C VAL A 7 -28.90 -3.69 -12.92
N GLU A 8 -30.20 -3.84 -12.75
CA GLU A 8 -30.82 -5.03 -12.20
C GLU A 8 -31.93 -5.50 -13.14
N LEU A 9 -31.95 -6.79 -13.45
CA LEU A 9 -32.94 -7.41 -14.34
C LEU A 9 -34.26 -7.60 -13.57
N THR A 10 -35.34 -6.95 -13.99
CA THR A 10 -36.59 -6.88 -13.20
C THR A 10 -37.69 -7.83 -13.64
N SER A 11 -37.73 -8.22 -14.91
CA SER A 11 -38.58 -9.30 -15.41
C SER A 11 -38.10 -9.78 -16.77
N GLN A 12 -38.40 -11.03 -17.09
CA GLN A 12 -38.36 -11.58 -18.44
C GLN A 12 -39.80 -11.63 -18.98
N ARG A 13 -39.98 -11.43 -20.29
CA ARG A 13 -41.23 -11.70 -21.03
C ARG A 13 -41.03 -12.89 -21.95
N ASP A 14 -42.13 -13.55 -22.29
CA ASP A 14 -42.12 -14.74 -23.16
C ASP A 14 -41.61 -14.42 -24.59
N ASP A 15 -41.75 -13.16 -25.04
CA ASP A 15 -41.20 -12.63 -26.30
C ASP A 15 -39.65 -12.47 -26.29
N GLY A 16 -38.94 -12.99 -25.29
CA GLY A 16 -37.48 -12.85 -25.16
C GLY A 16 -36.98 -11.46 -24.74
N THR A 17 -37.88 -10.50 -24.52
CA THR A 17 -37.53 -9.16 -24.02
C THR A 17 -37.47 -9.11 -22.50
N TRP A 18 -36.51 -8.36 -21.97
CA TRP A 18 -36.30 -8.19 -20.53
C TRP A 18 -36.53 -6.74 -20.11
N THR A 19 -37.04 -6.53 -18.89
CA THR A 19 -37.07 -5.20 -18.27
C THR A 19 -35.89 -5.03 -17.32
N TRP A 20 -35.36 -3.81 -17.19
CA TRP A 20 -34.27 -3.49 -16.29
C TRP A 20 -34.52 -2.20 -15.50
N ARG A 21 -33.93 -2.11 -14.30
CA ARG A 21 -33.82 -0.88 -13.50
C ARG A 21 -32.37 -0.53 -13.24
N ALA A 22 -32.08 0.74 -12.93
CA ALA A 22 -30.79 1.06 -12.31
C ALA A 22 -30.75 0.41 -10.90
N ALA A 23 -29.61 -0.15 -10.50
CA ALA A 23 -29.51 -0.90 -9.24
C ALA A 23 -30.05 -0.08 -8.05
N GLY A 24 -31.02 -0.64 -7.31
CA GLY A 24 -31.67 0.02 -6.17
C GLY A 24 -32.77 1.06 -6.49
N ALA A 25 -33.02 1.42 -7.75
CA ALA A 25 -34.13 2.31 -8.12
C ALA A 25 -35.50 1.63 -7.94
N LYS A 26 -36.57 2.37 -7.61
CA LYS A 26 -37.91 1.75 -7.36
C LYS A 26 -38.72 1.40 -8.61
N GLN A 27 -38.35 1.90 -9.79
CA GLN A 27 -39.08 1.67 -11.05
C GLN A 27 -38.14 1.17 -12.15
N PRO A 28 -38.63 0.35 -13.11
CA PRO A 28 -37.88 -0.01 -14.30
C PRO A 28 -37.56 1.24 -15.14
N LYS A 29 -36.40 1.24 -15.79
CA LYS A 29 -35.91 2.34 -16.65
C LYS A 29 -36.00 2.06 -18.14
N GLY A 30 -36.11 0.79 -18.53
CA GLY A 30 -36.23 0.42 -19.94
C GLY A 30 -36.32 -1.09 -20.16
N THR A 31 -36.24 -1.47 -21.42
CA THR A 31 -36.16 -2.85 -21.90
C THR A 31 -34.81 -3.14 -22.54
N LEU A 32 -34.47 -4.42 -22.67
CA LEU A 32 -33.34 -4.94 -23.44
C LEU A 32 -33.71 -6.29 -24.08
N GLU A 33 -32.96 -6.69 -25.11
CA GLU A 33 -33.13 -7.98 -25.80
C GLU A 33 -32.31 -9.08 -25.10
N GLY A 34 -32.86 -10.30 -25.03
CA GLY A 34 -32.22 -11.42 -24.32
C GLY A 34 -30.82 -11.78 -24.85
N ASP A 35 -30.55 -11.59 -26.13
CA ASP A 35 -29.26 -11.88 -26.77
C ASP A 35 -28.11 -10.96 -26.28
N VAL A 36 -28.43 -9.86 -25.59
CA VAL A 36 -27.47 -8.92 -24.99
C VAL A 36 -27.01 -9.40 -23.59
N LEU A 37 -27.65 -10.44 -23.04
CA LEU A 37 -27.35 -11.03 -21.74
C LEU A 37 -26.27 -12.12 -21.80
N TYR A 38 -25.65 -12.37 -20.66
CA TYR A 38 -24.74 -13.50 -20.46
C TYR A 38 -25.51 -14.82 -20.29
N PRO A 39 -24.90 -15.99 -20.61
CA PRO A 39 -25.55 -17.28 -20.44
C PRO A 39 -25.97 -17.53 -18.99
N GLY A 40 -27.26 -17.84 -18.79
CA GLY A 40 -27.82 -18.16 -17.47
C GLY A 40 -28.24 -16.95 -16.62
N ALA A 41 -28.44 -15.77 -17.22
CA ALA A 41 -28.98 -14.59 -16.54
C ALA A 41 -30.39 -14.84 -15.93
N GLY A 42 -30.61 -14.35 -14.71
CA GLY A 42 -31.86 -14.48 -13.98
C GLY A 42 -32.51 -13.14 -13.59
N VAL A 43 -33.80 -13.21 -13.23
CA VAL A 43 -34.52 -12.05 -12.68
C VAL A 43 -34.03 -11.79 -11.25
N GLY A 44 -33.66 -10.54 -10.96
CA GLY A 44 -33.04 -10.09 -9.72
C GLY A 44 -31.52 -9.92 -9.79
N ASP A 45 -30.86 -10.33 -10.87
CA ASP A 45 -29.40 -10.21 -11.00
C ASP A 45 -28.94 -8.76 -11.18
N VAL A 46 -28.05 -8.30 -10.28
CA VAL A 46 -27.41 -6.98 -10.35
C VAL A 46 -26.12 -7.08 -11.17
N CYS A 47 -26.18 -6.56 -12.38
CA CYS A 47 -25.20 -6.74 -13.45
C CYS A 47 -24.53 -5.41 -13.85
N ARG A 48 -23.41 -5.51 -14.57
CA ARG A 48 -22.74 -4.34 -15.17
C ARG A 48 -23.08 -4.28 -16.65
N ALA A 49 -23.84 -3.28 -17.04
CA ALA A 49 -24.20 -3.02 -18.43
C ALA A 49 -23.34 -1.90 -19.01
N ASP A 50 -22.94 -2.04 -20.27
CA ASP A 50 -22.54 -0.89 -21.08
C ASP A 50 -23.80 -0.34 -21.76
N ALA A 51 -24.03 0.96 -21.62
CA ALA A 51 -25.24 1.62 -22.09
C ALA A 51 -24.92 2.92 -22.82
N ASP A 52 -25.56 3.11 -23.98
CA ASP A 52 -25.55 4.35 -24.72
C ASP A 52 -26.72 5.23 -24.29
N PHE A 53 -26.43 6.52 -24.14
CA PHE A 53 -27.36 7.55 -23.68
C PHE A 53 -27.65 8.47 -24.86
N GLU A 54 -28.87 8.41 -25.37
CA GLU A 54 -29.34 9.17 -26.52
C GLU A 54 -30.51 10.08 -26.12
N ILE A 55 -31.03 10.88 -27.06
CA ILE A 55 -32.12 11.81 -26.77
C ILE A 55 -33.41 11.04 -26.44
N ASP A 56 -33.63 9.90 -27.10
CA ASP A 56 -34.85 9.09 -26.99
C ASP A 56 -34.80 8.04 -25.86
N GLY A 57 -33.64 7.85 -25.19
CA GLY A 57 -33.55 6.90 -24.07
C GLY A 57 -32.15 6.43 -23.68
N ILE A 58 -32.13 5.34 -22.89
CA ILE A 58 -30.91 4.63 -22.48
C ILE A 58 -30.98 3.22 -23.07
N PHE A 59 -30.10 2.92 -24.02
CA PHE A 59 -30.03 1.62 -24.68
C PHE A 59 -28.85 0.80 -24.13
N ILE A 60 -29.11 -0.43 -23.71
CA ILE A 60 -28.05 -1.34 -23.21
C ILE A 60 -27.48 -2.12 -24.40
N THR A 61 -26.16 -2.04 -24.58
CA THR A 61 -25.45 -2.64 -25.73
C THR A 61 -24.61 -3.87 -25.35
N ALA A 62 -24.35 -4.10 -24.06
CA ALA A 62 -23.80 -5.35 -23.53
C ALA A 62 -24.09 -5.51 -22.03
N VAL A 63 -24.37 -6.72 -21.53
CA VAL A 63 -24.48 -7.01 -20.10
C VAL A 63 -23.45 -8.06 -19.66
N LEU A 64 -22.62 -7.70 -18.67
CA LEU A 64 -21.65 -8.60 -18.05
C LEU A 64 -22.26 -9.35 -16.86
N PRO A 65 -21.85 -10.61 -16.62
CA PRO A 65 -22.35 -11.43 -15.52
C PRO A 65 -22.13 -10.77 -14.14
N PRO A 66 -23.00 -11.06 -13.16
CA PRO A 66 -22.95 -10.47 -11.83
C PRO A 66 -21.62 -10.82 -11.14
N LYS A 67 -21.06 -9.83 -10.45
CA LYS A 67 -19.78 -10.00 -9.78
C LYS A 67 -19.97 -10.82 -8.50
N GLY A 68 -19.60 -12.10 -8.55
CA GLY A 68 -19.75 -13.06 -7.44
C GLY A 68 -19.26 -12.52 -6.08
N ARG A 69 -19.87 -12.99 -4.99
CA ARG A 69 -19.81 -12.42 -3.62
C ARG A 69 -18.38 -12.26 -3.04
N SER A 70 -17.38 -12.91 -3.64
CA SER A 70 -15.95 -12.82 -3.33
C SER A 70 -15.23 -11.62 -4.01
N GLY A 71 -15.91 -10.91 -4.91
CA GLY A 71 -15.32 -9.91 -5.79
C GLY A 71 -14.49 -10.48 -6.94
N ARG A 72 -14.56 -11.80 -7.19
CA ARG A 72 -13.72 -12.54 -8.15
C ARG A 72 -14.57 -13.48 -9.02
N PRO A 73 -14.26 -13.67 -10.32
CA PRO A 73 -14.91 -14.72 -11.12
C PRO A 73 -14.69 -16.10 -10.51
N ASP A 74 -15.69 -16.98 -10.58
CA ASP A 74 -15.54 -18.37 -10.10
C ASP A 74 -14.49 -19.14 -10.93
N ASP A 75 -14.24 -18.76 -12.19
CA ASP A 75 -13.13 -19.27 -13.02
C ASP A 75 -11.74 -19.11 -12.38
N GLU A 76 -11.57 -18.17 -11.44
CA GLU A 76 -10.31 -17.97 -10.69
C GLU A 76 -10.34 -18.57 -9.27
N ARG A 77 -11.36 -19.36 -8.93
CA ARG A 77 -11.53 -20.01 -7.62
C ARG A 77 -10.64 -21.26 -7.53
N ILE A 78 -9.56 -21.15 -6.77
CA ILE A 78 -8.67 -22.29 -6.48
C ILE A 78 -9.33 -23.15 -5.39
N GLU A 79 -9.85 -24.31 -5.76
CA GLU A 79 -10.35 -25.28 -4.80
C GLU A 79 -9.20 -26.02 -4.13
N LEU A 80 -9.07 -25.81 -2.81
CA LEU A 80 -8.11 -26.51 -1.96
C LEU A 80 -8.65 -27.90 -1.61
N MET A 81 -8.49 -28.86 -2.54
CA MET A 81 -8.60 -30.27 -2.17
C MET A 81 -7.55 -30.59 -1.11
N GLY A 82 -8.00 -30.73 0.14
CA GLY A 82 -7.16 -31.20 1.23
C GLY A 82 -6.64 -32.61 0.90
N THR A 83 -5.35 -32.84 1.17
CA THR A 83 -4.80 -34.19 1.07
C THR A 83 -5.48 -35.07 2.10
N GLY A 84 -6.34 -36.00 1.65
CA GLY A 84 -7.13 -36.91 2.50
C GLY A 84 -6.29 -37.96 3.25
N LYS A 85 -5.34 -37.49 4.04
CA LYS A 85 -4.56 -38.23 5.02
C LYS A 85 -4.67 -37.47 6.33
N GLU A 86 -5.02 -38.19 7.39
CA GLU A 86 -4.89 -37.66 8.74
C GLU A 86 -3.43 -37.29 9.01
N VAL A 87 -3.22 -36.13 9.62
CA VAL A 87 -1.90 -35.61 9.97
C VAL A 87 -1.89 -35.34 11.46
N ASP A 88 -1.28 -36.27 12.20
CA ASP A 88 -1.18 -36.18 13.66
C ASP A 88 -0.58 -34.84 14.10
N GLY A 89 -1.20 -34.24 15.12
CA GLY A 89 -0.87 -32.90 15.58
C GLY A 89 0.49 -32.82 16.28
N VAL A 90 1.57 -32.61 15.51
CA VAL A 90 2.94 -32.48 16.06
C VAL A 90 3.09 -31.17 16.87
N THR A 91 2.77 -31.22 18.16
CA THR A 91 2.90 -30.09 19.09
C THR A 91 4.36 -29.87 19.51
N THR A 92 5.10 -29.05 18.75
CA THR A 92 6.50 -28.72 19.09
C THR A 92 6.58 -27.74 20.27
N GLN A 93 6.83 -28.24 21.49
CA GLN A 93 7.17 -27.38 22.63
C GLN A 93 8.54 -26.70 22.42
N LEU A 94 8.61 -25.38 22.65
CA LEU A 94 9.88 -24.65 22.64
C LEU A 94 10.61 -24.82 23.98
N ALA A 95 11.84 -25.32 23.94
CA ALA A 95 12.70 -25.42 25.11
C ALA A 95 12.96 -24.05 25.75
N ARG A 96 12.85 -23.97 27.10
CA ARG A 96 13.02 -22.72 27.85
C ARG A 96 14.45 -22.19 27.73
N LYS A 97 14.59 -20.90 27.43
CA LYS A 97 15.87 -20.22 27.25
C LYS A 97 16.58 -20.00 28.59
N GLY A 98 17.78 -20.57 28.74
CA GLY A 98 18.57 -20.46 29.97
C GLY A 98 18.85 -19.02 30.39
N ARG A 99 18.60 -18.70 31.66
CA ARG A 99 18.81 -17.39 32.28
C ARG A 99 20.28 -17.27 32.68
N SER A 100 21.07 -16.45 31.98
CA SER A 100 22.50 -16.28 32.29
C SER A 100 22.68 -15.46 33.56
N ASP A 101 23.18 -16.11 34.61
CA ASP A 101 23.54 -15.47 35.87
C ASP A 101 24.75 -14.53 35.68
N ARG A 102 24.65 -13.28 36.14
CA ARG A 102 25.80 -12.37 36.31
C ARG A 102 25.60 -11.53 37.56
N ARG A 103 26.55 -11.69 38.48
CA ARG A 103 26.43 -11.26 39.87
C ARG A 103 26.69 -9.77 40.06
N LYS A 104 25.98 -9.26 41.07
CA LYS A 104 26.05 -7.96 41.75
C LYS A 104 27.48 -7.52 42.11
N GLY A 105 27.75 -6.21 42.02
CA GLY A 105 29.00 -5.54 42.40
C GLY A 105 29.54 -4.63 41.28
N GLY A 106 29.79 -3.33 41.46
CA GLY A 106 29.74 -2.48 42.66
C GLY A 106 31.14 -2.13 43.18
N GLY A 107 31.69 -1.00 42.72
CA GLY A 107 33.04 -0.53 43.07
C GLY A 107 33.37 0.78 42.35
N GLN A 108 34.19 1.64 42.97
CA GLN A 108 34.36 3.05 42.59
C GLN A 108 35.85 3.46 42.48
N ARG A 109 36.15 4.31 41.48
CA ARG A 109 37.30 5.24 41.37
C ARG A 109 38.69 4.76 40.91
N ASP A 110 39.37 5.75 40.32
CA ASP A 110 40.79 6.09 40.24
C ASP A 110 41.83 5.29 39.40
N LYS A 111 42.10 5.85 38.20
CA LYS A 111 43.35 6.59 37.88
C LYS A 111 44.70 5.88 37.97
N SER A 112 45.26 5.49 36.82
CA SER A 112 46.70 5.69 36.47
C SER A 112 46.98 5.33 34.99
N ASP A 113 48.15 5.74 34.50
CA ASP A 113 48.57 5.70 33.10
C ASP A 113 49.04 4.33 32.57
N ARG A 114 49.10 4.24 31.21
CA ARG A 114 50.33 3.97 30.40
C ARG A 114 50.14 2.94 29.27
N ALA A 115 51.05 3.00 28.30
CA ALA A 115 51.29 2.07 27.19
C ALA A 115 50.25 1.98 26.04
N LYS A 116 50.49 2.78 24.98
CA LYS A 116 50.02 2.46 23.61
C LYS A 116 50.54 1.07 23.20
N LYS A 117 49.68 0.21 22.62
CA LYS A 117 50.08 -1.05 21.97
C LYS A 117 49.69 -1.02 20.49
N PRO A 118 50.63 -1.06 19.52
CA PRO A 118 50.30 -0.94 18.10
C PRO A 118 49.61 -2.21 17.57
N ASN A 119 48.50 -2.05 16.86
CA ASN A 119 47.66 -3.15 16.40
C ASN A 119 48.11 -3.65 15.02
N ASN A 120 49.02 -4.62 15.00
CA ASN A 120 49.57 -5.22 13.77
C ASN A 120 48.51 -6.07 13.05
N ARG A 121 47.80 -5.49 12.08
CA ARG A 121 46.83 -6.19 11.21
C ARG A 121 47.36 -6.32 9.78
N LYS A 122 48.17 -7.36 9.56
CA LYS A 122 48.71 -7.72 8.25
C LYS A 122 47.79 -8.73 7.54
N LYS A 123 47.43 -8.45 6.28
CA LYS A 123 46.74 -9.32 5.29
C LYS A 123 45.51 -10.13 5.76
N ASN A 124 44.35 -9.80 5.20
CA ASN A 124 43.45 -10.82 4.63
C ASN A 124 42.74 -10.24 3.40
N ASP A 125 43.47 -10.10 2.29
CA ASP A 125 42.91 -9.74 0.99
C ASP A 125 42.75 -11.00 0.13
N GLY A 126 41.49 -11.35 -0.10
CA GLY A 126 41.02 -12.42 -0.98
C GLY A 126 39.55 -12.16 -1.34
N ASP A 127 39.16 -12.52 -2.56
CA ASP A 127 37.77 -12.49 -3.07
C ASP A 127 36.96 -11.18 -2.95
N ARG A 128 37.63 -10.02 -2.92
CA ARG A 128 36.99 -8.75 -3.32
C ARG A 128 36.95 -8.62 -4.83
N LYS A 129 35.98 -9.30 -5.44
CA LYS A 129 35.57 -9.16 -6.84
C LYS A 129 35.60 -7.68 -7.27
N PRO A 130 36.31 -7.31 -8.35
CA PRO A 130 36.54 -5.90 -8.68
C PRO A 130 35.20 -5.18 -8.86
N ARG A 131 35.07 -4.02 -8.20
CA ARG A 131 33.97 -3.09 -8.52
C ARG A 131 34.15 -2.69 -9.99
N LYS A 132 33.08 -2.83 -10.78
CA LYS A 132 33.06 -2.23 -12.14
C LYS A 132 33.41 -0.74 -12.02
N PRO A 133 34.22 -0.18 -12.93
CA PRO A 133 34.54 1.25 -12.90
C PRO A 133 33.24 2.06 -12.91
N GLN A 134 33.07 2.86 -11.87
CA GLN A 134 31.87 3.66 -11.67
C GLN A 134 32.06 4.97 -12.43
N THR A 135 31.58 5.01 -13.67
CA THR A 135 31.67 6.18 -14.57
C THR A 135 31.44 7.49 -13.83
N ASP A 136 32.41 8.41 -13.93
CA ASP A 136 32.65 9.54 -13.03
C ASP A 136 31.68 10.73 -13.17
N ALA A 137 30.38 10.42 -13.27
CA ALA A 137 29.34 11.40 -13.00
C ALA A 137 29.16 11.51 -11.46
N PRO A 138 29.29 12.71 -10.86
CA PRO A 138 29.05 12.87 -9.43
C PRO A 138 27.60 12.49 -9.11
N SER A 139 27.41 11.55 -8.19
CA SER A 139 26.06 11.12 -7.81
C SER A 139 25.32 12.28 -7.17
N LYS A 140 24.24 12.76 -7.80
CA LYS A 140 23.37 13.83 -7.26
C LYS A 140 23.12 13.59 -5.75
N PRO A 141 23.22 14.63 -4.90
CA PRO A 141 22.91 14.49 -3.49
C PRO A 141 21.49 13.96 -3.32
N LYS A 142 21.30 13.02 -2.40
CA LYS A 142 19.98 12.45 -2.12
C LYS A 142 19.09 13.56 -1.55
N ALA A 143 17.85 13.64 -2.02
CA ALA A 143 16.85 14.56 -1.48
C ALA A 143 16.75 14.42 0.05
N ARG A 144 16.51 15.54 0.74
CA ARG A 144 16.42 15.54 2.20
C ARG A 144 15.11 14.86 2.61
N LYS A 145 15.16 14.04 3.66
CA LYS A 145 13.94 13.52 4.27
C LYS A 145 13.21 14.63 5.01
N LEU A 146 11.89 14.62 4.95
CA LEU A 146 11.07 15.52 5.75
C LEU A 146 11.37 15.33 7.24
N LYS A 147 11.50 16.44 7.97
CA LYS A 147 11.64 16.49 9.43
C LYS A 147 10.52 17.35 10.00
N PRO A 148 9.40 16.75 10.43
CA PRO A 148 8.26 17.50 10.96
C PRO A 148 8.59 18.32 12.21
N GLY A 149 7.81 19.37 12.42
CA GLY A 149 7.84 20.18 13.64
C GLY A 149 7.23 19.46 14.85
N ARG A 150 7.04 20.25 15.91
CA ARG A 150 6.20 19.92 17.08
C ARG A 150 5.49 21.18 17.60
N VAL A 151 5.16 22.11 16.71
CA VAL A 151 4.51 23.38 17.06
C VAL A 151 3.02 23.14 17.30
N HIS A 152 2.32 22.65 16.28
CA HIS A 152 0.88 22.36 16.35
C HIS A 152 0.57 21.27 17.38
N ARG A 153 1.37 20.18 17.41
CA ARG A 153 1.22 19.11 18.40
C ARG A 153 1.37 19.62 19.84
N LYS A 154 2.32 20.54 20.11
CA LYS A 154 2.47 21.12 21.45
C LYS A 154 1.31 22.04 21.77
N ALA A 155 0.98 22.99 20.89
CA ALA A 155 -0.13 23.90 21.10
C ALA A 155 -1.45 23.18 21.41
N PHE A 156 -1.72 22.06 20.71
CA PHE A 156 -2.85 21.18 21.02
C PHE A 156 -2.76 20.55 22.42
N ILE A 157 -1.62 19.93 22.78
CA ILE A 157 -1.43 19.31 24.10
C ILE A 157 -1.51 20.36 25.23
N ASP A 158 -0.87 21.51 25.06
CA ASP A 158 -0.81 22.57 26.07
C ASP A 158 -2.20 23.20 26.33
N ALA A 159 -3.06 23.25 25.29
CA ALA A 159 -4.45 23.71 25.38
C ALA A 159 -5.41 22.74 26.07
N LEU A 160 -5.05 21.46 26.23
CA LEU A 160 -5.91 20.48 26.92
C LEU A 160 -5.89 20.67 28.45
N PRO A 161 -6.95 20.25 29.17
CA PRO A 161 -6.95 20.14 30.63
C PRO A 161 -5.82 19.23 31.14
N GLU A 162 -5.29 19.51 32.34
CA GLU A 162 -4.01 18.94 32.81
C GLU A 162 -4.01 17.40 32.84
N GLU A 163 -5.11 16.79 33.29
CA GLU A 163 -5.35 15.35 33.29
C GLU A 163 -5.24 14.73 31.88
N GLN A 164 -5.72 15.45 30.87
CA GLN A 164 -5.73 15.01 29.48
C GLN A 164 -4.37 15.20 28.80
N ARG A 165 -3.55 16.17 29.25
CA ARG A 165 -2.20 16.43 28.68
C ARG A 165 -1.28 15.22 28.75
N ILE A 166 -1.30 14.51 29.89
CA ILE A 166 -0.47 13.32 30.14
C ILE A 166 -0.83 12.20 29.14
N ILE A 167 -2.14 11.96 28.97
CA ILE A 167 -2.68 10.97 28.04
C ILE A 167 -2.35 11.37 26.59
N ALA A 168 -2.53 12.65 26.23
CA ALA A 168 -2.25 13.17 24.91
C ALA A 168 -0.76 13.04 24.53
N ASP A 169 0.18 13.34 25.43
CA ASP A 169 1.62 13.15 25.16
C ASP A 169 1.97 11.67 24.98
N GLN A 170 1.43 10.76 25.82
CA GLN A 170 1.62 9.31 25.67
C GLN A 170 1.05 8.79 24.34
N VAL A 171 -0.15 9.22 23.95
CA VAL A 171 -0.74 8.96 22.63
C VAL A 171 0.16 9.50 21.51
N SER A 172 0.74 10.70 21.68
CA SER A 172 1.63 11.32 20.69
C SER A 172 2.96 10.56 20.48
N ARG A 173 3.38 9.77 21.47
CA ARG A 173 4.65 9.02 21.48
C ARG A 173 4.51 7.58 20.98
N GLY A 174 3.38 6.92 21.25
CA GLY A 174 3.19 5.50 20.93
C GLY A 174 1.75 5.05 20.66
N GLY A 175 0.80 5.99 20.52
CA GLY A 175 -0.61 5.70 20.29
C GLY A 175 -1.29 5.00 21.47
N ILE A 176 -2.52 4.53 21.26
CA ILE A 176 -3.34 3.87 22.29
C ILE A 176 -2.64 2.61 22.85
N ALA A 177 -1.81 1.92 22.07
CA ALA A 177 -1.05 0.77 22.54
C ALA A 177 -0.03 1.13 23.65
N ALA A 178 0.54 2.33 23.62
CA ALA A 178 1.39 2.84 24.70
C ALA A 178 0.57 3.32 25.91
N VAL A 179 -0.66 3.78 25.70
CA VAL A 179 -1.59 4.11 26.80
C VAL A 179 -2.04 2.83 27.53
N ARG A 180 -2.51 1.82 26.81
CA ARG A 180 -2.93 0.52 27.37
C ARG A 180 -1.81 -0.10 28.22
N LYS A 181 -0.61 -0.24 27.66
CA LYS A 181 0.55 -0.76 28.39
C LYS A 181 0.90 0.04 29.66
N GLU A 182 0.77 1.36 29.61
CA GLU A 182 1.03 2.22 30.77
C GLU A 182 -0.02 1.99 31.88
N ILE A 183 -1.29 1.89 31.51
CA ILE A 183 -2.38 1.51 32.43
C ILE A 183 -2.16 0.12 33.01
N ASP A 184 -1.79 -0.87 32.19
CA ASP A 184 -1.46 -2.24 32.64
C ASP A 184 -0.35 -2.19 33.71
N THR A 185 0.72 -1.43 33.44
CA THR A 185 1.86 -1.25 34.35
C THR A 185 1.48 -0.52 35.64
N GLN A 186 0.54 0.43 35.57
CA GLN A 186 0.02 1.15 36.73
C GLN A 186 -0.92 0.28 37.58
N ASN A 187 -1.74 -0.58 36.94
CA ASN A 187 -2.60 -1.53 37.63
C ASN A 187 -1.81 -2.68 38.27
N GLU A 188 -0.75 -3.17 37.62
CA GLU A 188 0.23 -4.09 38.23
C GLU A 188 0.87 -3.47 39.48
N ARG A 189 1.20 -2.17 39.46
CA ARG A 189 1.71 -1.44 40.65
C ARG A 189 0.64 -1.27 41.72
N ALA A 190 -0.54 -0.78 41.37
CA ALA A 190 -1.63 -0.55 42.34
C ALA A 190 -1.97 -1.84 43.10
N SER A 191 -2.05 -2.98 42.39
CA SER A 191 -2.25 -4.31 42.99
C SER A 191 -1.09 -4.78 43.88
N GLN A 192 0.15 -4.31 43.67
CA GLN A 192 1.28 -4.60 44.56
C GLN A 192 1.30 -3.69 45.80
N GLU A 193 0.74 -2.48 45.68
CA GLU A 193 0.69 -1.47 46.74
C GLU A 193 -0.62 -1.53 47.57
N GLY A 194 -1.58 -2.37 47.17
CA GLY A 194 -2.87 -2.54 47.84
C GLY A 194 -3.92 -1.47 47.48
N ASN A 195 -3.70 -0.73 46.40
CA ASN A 195 -4.56 0.34 45.90
C ASN A 195 -5.55 -0.16 44.84
N ASP A 196 -6.68 0.54 44.70
CA ASP A 196 -7.68 0.26 43.65
C ASP A 196 -7.10 0.39 42.23
N ALA A 197 -7.60 -0.45 41.31
CA ALA A 197 -7.18 -0.43 39.92
C ALA A 197 -7.73 0.79 39.15
N VAL A 198 -6.90 1.37 38.29
CA VAL A 198 -7.25 2.47 37.39
C VAL A 198 -8.23 1.99 36.32
N ARG A 199 -9.30 2.75 36.10
CA ARG A 199 -10.38 2.46 35.14
C ARG A 199 -9.87 2.57 33.69
N ALA A 200 -9.35 1.46 33.16
CA ALA A 200 -8.71 1.40 31.85
C ALA A 200 -9.60 1.91 30.71
N ASP A 201 -10.87 1.49 30.66
CA ASP A 201 -11.76 1.77 29.53
C ASP A 201 -12.02 3.27 29.34
N ALA A 202 -12.16 4.03 30.43
CA ALA A 202 -12.34 5.49 30.39
C ALA A 202 -11.12 6.21 29.82
N LEU A 203 -9.91 5.77 30.20
CA LEU A 203 -8.66 6.33 29.68
C LEU A 203 -8.39 5.93 28.22
N ILE A 204 -8.80 4.73 27.82
CA ILE A 204 -8.72 4.25 26.44
C ILE A 204 -9.70 5.02 25.55
N ALA A 205 -10.95 5.20 25.99
CA ALA A 205 -11.95 6.00 25.27
C ALA A 205 -11.52 7.46 25.10
N LEU A 206 -10.92 8.07 26.13
CA LEU A 206 -10.36 9.43 26.06
C LEU A 206 -9.16 9.49 25.09
N ALA A 207 -8.26 8.50 25.11
CA ALA A 207 -7.16 8.40 24.15
C ALA A 207 -7.64 8.23 22.70
N GLU A 208 -8.75 7.50 22.49
CA GLU A 208 -9.41 7.31 21.20
C GLU A 208 -10.13 8.59 20.72
N ALA A 209 -10.72 9.37 21.62
CA ALA A 209 -11.33 10.67 21.33
C ALA A 209 -10.31 11.77 20.98
N LEU A 210 -9.14 11.78 21.64
CA LEU A 210 -8.07 12.76 21.38
C LEU A 210 -7.26 12.46 20.10
N LEU A 211 -7.26 11.21 19.64
CA LEU A 211 -6.44 10.75 18.52
C LEU A 211 -6.65 11.48 17.18
N PRO A 212 -7.89 11.79 16.73
CA PRO A 212 -8.12 12.49 15.47
C PRO A 212 -7.52 13.90 15.47
N GLN A 213 -7.77 14.68 16.52
CA GLN A 213 -7.23 16.03 16.64
C GLN A 213 -5.70 16.02 16.74
N LEU A 214 -5.13 15.08 17.49
CA LEU A 214 -3.68 14.92 17.59
C LEU A 214 -3.05 14.56 16.23
N LYS A 215 -3.71 13.72 15.40
CA LYS A 215 -3.27 13.43 14.02
C LYS A 215 -3.31 14.65 13.11
N ILE A 216 -4.35 15.50 13.22
CA ILE A 216 -4.45 16.76 12.46
C ILE A 216 -3.29 17.68 12.85
N ALA A 217 -3.03 17.84 14.15
CA ALA A 217 -1.88 18.60 14.64
C ALA A 217 -0.52 18.01 14.17
N GLU A 218 -0.35 16.68 14.18
CA GLU A 218 0.84 16.05 13.58
C GLU A 218 0.95 16.28 12.07
N TRP A 219 -0.18 16.38 11.36
CA TRP A 219 -0.21 16.64 9.92
C TRP A 219 0.15 18.10 9.61
N ARG A 220 -0.35 19.08 10.38
CA ARG A 220 0.06 20.49 10.27
C ARG A 220 1.56 20.65 10.55
N ASP A 221 2.11 19.96 11.56
CA ASP A 221 3.56 19.87 11.81
C ASP A 221 4.38 19.24 10.65
N ARG A 222 3.76 18.44 9.77
CA ARG A 222 4.37 17.91 8.54
C ARG A 222 4.22 18.88 7.37
N ALA A 223 3.08 19.56 7.27
CA ALA A 223 2.76 20.52 6.23
C ALA A 223 3.68 21.74 6.27
N ASP A 224 3.84 22.36 7.44
CA ASP A 224 4.75 23.50 7.65
C ASP A 224 6.19 23.12 7.30
N ALA A 225 6.64 21.95 7.75
CA ALA A 225 7.98 21.45 7.47
C ALA A 225 8.20 21.12 5.98
N ALA A 226 7.14 20.76 5.25
CA ALA A 226 7.17 20.54 3.82
C ALA A 226 7.27 21.86 3.05
N LEU A 227 6.43 22.84 3.38
CA LEU A 227 6.45 24.19 2.79
C LEU A 227 7.77 24.92 3.05
N ALA A 228 8.26 24.92 4.30
CA ALA A 228 9.52 25.55 4.68
C ALA A 228 10.77 24.94 4.03
N ASN A 229 10.68 23.72 3.47
CA ASN A 229 11.79 23.02 2.82
C ASN A 229 11.41 22.55 1.40
N MET A 230 10.47 23.24 0.73
CA MET A 230 9.77 22.70 -0.43
C MET A 230 10.72 22.28 -1.57
N SER A 231 11.82 23.02 -1.79
CA SER A 231 12.87 22.74 -2.78
C SER A 231 13.67 21.46 -2.53
N ASP A 232 13.81 21.06 -1.27
CA ASP A 232 14.85 20.16 -0.77
C ASP A 232 14.34 18.77 -0.39
N VAL A 233 13.07 18.70 0.02
CA VAL A 233 12.40 17.48 0.48
C VAL A 233 12.21 16.49 -0.68
N ASP A 234 12.23 15.19 -0.41
CA ASP A 234 11.89 14.16 -1.40
C ASP A 234 10.45 14.35 -1.92
N ILE A 235 10.28 14.31 -3.25
CA ILE A 235 8.97 14.36 -3.92
C ILE A 235 8.05 13.22 -3.42
N ARG A 236 8.60 12.09 -2.97
CA ARG A 236 7.84 11.04 -2.26
C ARG A 236 7.29 11.52 -0.93
N ASP A 237 8.10 12.17 -0.10
CA ASP A 237 7.69 12.62 1.23
C ASP A 237 6.57 13.67 1.10
N LEU A 238 6.70 14.61 0.16
CA LEU A 238 5.63 15.56 -0.19
C LEU A 238 4.32 14.87 -0.61
N ARG A 239 4.38 13.84 -1.46
CA ARG A 239 3.21 13.03 -1.83
C ARG A 239 2.57 12.34 -0.63
N THR A 240 3.35 11.88 0.37
CA THR A 240 2.78 11.29 1.59
C THR A 240 2.12 12.30 2.51
N VAL A 241 2.59 13.55 2.55
CA VAL A 241 1.89 14.63 3.27
C VAL A 241 0.58 15.00 2.59
N LEU A 242 0.57 15.07 1.25
CA LEU A 242 -0.64 15.37 0.48
C LEU A 242 -1.71 14.28 0.60
N VAL A 243 -1.34 12.99 0.53
CA VAL A 243 -2.30 11.88 0.76
C VAL A 243 -2.83 11.90 2.20
N ALA A 244 -1.99 12.18 3.18
CA ALA A 244 -2.44 12.33 4.57
C ALA A 244 -3.32 13.58 4.81
N ALA A 245 -3.38 14.51 3.86
CA ALA A 245 -4.29 15.66 3.93
C ALA A 245 -5.74 15.25 3.67
N GLU A 246 -6.01 14.18 2.92
CA GLU A 246 -7.38 13.73 2.61
C GLU A 246 -8.16 13.36 3.89
N ASP A 247 -7.49 12.77 4.89
CA ASP A 247 -8.06 12.48 6.22
C ASP A 247 -8.08 13.71 7.15
N SER A 248 -7.08 14.59 7.02
CA SER A 248 -6.67 15.57 8.05
C SER A 248 -7.06 17.02 7.76
N ALA A 249 -7.17 17.42 6.49
CA ALA A 249 -7.37 18.80 6.07
C ALA A 249 -8.85 19.20 6.05
N ARG A 250 -9.48 19.14 7.23
CA ARG A 250 -10.92 19.38 7.39
C ARG A 250 -11.27 20.86 7.47
N ASP A 251 -10.43 21.65 8.11
CA ASP A 251 -10.57 23.10 8.32
C ASP A 251 -9.96 23.90 7.16
N GLU A 252 -10.40 25.13 6.93
CA GLU A 252 -10.01 25.91 5.74
C GLU A 252 -8.50 26.17 5.68
N GLU A 253 -7.88 26.61 6.78
CA GLU A 253 -6.41 26.76 6.89
C GLU A 253 -5.66 25.48 6.49
N SER A 254 -6.22 24.31 6.86
CA SER A 254 -5.64 23.02 6.54
C SER A 254 -5.82 22.67 5.05
N ARG A 255 -6.90 23.13 4.40
CA ARG A 255 -7.10 23.01 2.95
C ARG A 255 -6.13 23.91 2.19
N GLU A 256 -5.96 25.16 2.61
CA GLU A 256 -4.98 26.10 2.04
C GLU A 256 -3.56 25.54 2.08
N LEU A 257 -3.14 24.99 3.23
CA LEU A 257 -1.84 24.30 3.36
C LEU A 257 -1.72 23.10 2.40
N ALA A 258 -2.77 22.31 2.23
CA ALA A 258 -2.79 21.19 1.30
C ALA A 258 -2.74 21.64 -0.18
N GLU A 259 -3.40 22.74 -0.53
CA GLU A 259 -3.42 23.35 -1.86
C GLU A 259 -2.05 23.94 -2.22
N ALA A 260 -1.40 24.65 -1.29
CA ALA A 260 -0.04 25.15 -1.44
C ALA A 260 0.98 24.01 -1.65
N ILE A 261 0.85 22.91 -0.88
CA ILE A 261 1.69 21.71 -1.04
C ILE A 261 1.41 21.03 -2.39
N ARG A 262 0.16 20.94 -2.84
CA ARG A 262 -0.23 20.39 -4.15
C ARG A 262 0.38 21.20 -5.30
N SER A 263 0.28 22.53 -5.24
CA SER A 263 0.84 23.45 -6.23
C SER A 263 2.37 23.33 -6.34
N GLY A 264 3.09 23.48 -5.22
CA GLY A 264 4.56 23.35 -5.22
C GLY A 264 5.05 21.94 -5.56
N LEU A 265 4.26 20.90 -5.28
CA LEU A 265 4.56 19.52 -5.69
C LEU A 265 4.48 19.35 -7.21
N ASN A 266 3.45 19.92 -7.85
CA ASN A 266 3.33 19.91 -9.32
C ASN A 266 4.50 20.64 -9.96
N GLN A 267 4.79 21.88 -9.53
CA GLN A 267 5.94 22.67 -10.01
C GLN A 267 7.28 21.91 -9.89
N ARG A 268 7.52 21.18 -8.77
CA ARG A 268 8.74 20.38 -8.61
C ARG A 268 8.75 19.09 -9.43
N VAL A 269 7.60 18.48 -9.70
CA VAL A 269 7.49 17.34 -10.62
C VAL A 269 7.74 17.78 -12.07
N GLU A 270 7.24 18.95 -12.46
CA GLU A 270 7.46 19.57 -13.78
C GLU A 270 8.92 19.99 -13.96
N LYS A 271 9.51 20.70 -12.98
CA LYS A 271 10.95 21.03 -13.00
C LYS A 271 11.82 19.78 -13.10
N ALA A 272 11.54 18.74 -12.29
CA ALA A 272 12.27 17.48 -12.36
C ALA A 272 12.05 16.75 -13.70
N GLN A 273 10.90 16.90 -14.35
CA GLN A 273 10.61 16.35 -15.68
C GLN A 273 11.41 17.07 -16.78
N LEU A 274 11.57 18.39 -16.69
CA LEU A 274 12.42 19.18 -17.59
C LEU A 274 13.91 18.82 -17.39
N GLU A 275 14.41 18.87 -16.16
CA GLU A 275 15.79 18.45 -15.82
C GLU A 275 16.10 17.02 -16.32
N TRP A 276 15.14 16.10 -16.21
CA TRP A 276 15.26 14.72 -16.69
C TRP A 276 15.32 14.63 -18.22
N GLN A 277 14.48 15.40 -18.94
CA GLN A 277 14.54 15.47 -20.41
C GLN A 277 15.89 16.04 -20.87
N ASP A 278 16.35 17.13 -20.26
CA ASP A 278 17.56 17.81 -20.69
C ASP A 278 18.84 17.04 -20.33
N GLU A 279 18.83 16.22 -19.27
CA GLU A 279 19.88 15.22 -19.04
C GLU A 279 19.89 14.10 -20.08
N ILE A 280 18.75 13.73 -20.65
CA ILE A 280 18.72 12.80 -21.79
C ILE A 280 19.22 13.51 -23.05
N ARG A 281 18.79 14.76 -23.33
CA ARG A 281 19.26 15.55 -24.48
C ARG A 281 20.78 15.80 -24.41
N SER A 282 21.34 16.12 -23.24
CA SER A 282 22.81 16.15 -23.02
C SER A 282 23.44 14.79 -23.30
N ALA A 283 22.85 13.70 -22.77
CA ALA A 283 23.41 12.37 -22.99
C ALA A 283 23.37 11.89 -24.44
N LEU A 284 22.43 12.37 -25.25
CA LEU A 284 22.36 12.13 -26.70
C LEU A 284 23.33 13.03 -27.49
N LYS A 285 23.46 14.31 -27.11
CA LYS A 285 24.43 15.26 -27.70
C LYS A 285 25.89 14.85 -27.48
N GLU A 286 26.17 14.18 -26.37
CA GLU A 286 27.51 13.64 -26.04
C GLU A 286 27.66 12.16 -26.46
N GLU A 287 26.78 11.63 -27.32
CA GLU A 287 26.78 10.25 -27.83
C GLU A 287 26.81 9.15 -26.74
N ARG A 288 26.43 9.48 -25.51
CA ARG A 288 26.44 8.58 -24.34
C ARG A 288 25.19 7.71 -24.30
N VAL A 289 24.90 7.01 -25.40
CA VAL A 289 23.65 6.25 -25.66
C VAL A 289 23.24 5.36 -24.47
N VAL A 290 24.17 4.60 -23.87
CA VAL A 290 23.90 3.74 -22.71
C VAL A 290 23.45 4.53 -21.47
N ARG A 291 23.92 5.78 -21.28
CA ARG A 291 23.45 6.68 -20.22
C ARG A 291 22.06 7.24 -20.58
N ALA A 292 21.84 7.67 -21.82
CA ALA A 292 20.54 8.16 -22.29
C ALA A 292 19.43 7.09 -22.12
N LEU A 293 19.69 5.86 -22.55
CA LEU A 293 18.83 4.69 -22.34
C LEU A 293 18.52 4.47 -20.85
N ARG A 294 19.53 4.48 -19.98
CA ARG A 294 19.35 4.31 -18.52
C ARG A 294 18.58 5.44 -17.87
N LEU A 295 18.76 6.69 -18.32
CA LEU A 295 17.95 7.84 -17.88
C LEU A 295 16.49 7.72 -18.34
N SER A 296 16.25 7.34 -19.60
CA SER A 296 14.88 7.14 -20.15
C SER A 296 14.04 6.12 -19.37
N SER A 297 14.70 5.14 -18.72
CA SER A 297 14.03 4.14 -17.86
C SER A 297 13.60 4.63 -16.48
N ARG A 298 13.87 5.91 -16.14
CA ARG A 298 13.74 6.46 -14.77
C ARG A 298 13.06 7.85 -14.71
N PRO A 299 11.86 8.04 -15.30
CA PRO A 299 11.15 9.32 -15.21
C PRO A 299 10.75 9.68 -13.77
N PRO A 300 10.68 10.97 -13.41
CA PRO A 300 10.30 11.45 -12.06
C PRO A 300 8.79 11.24 -11.75
N LYS A 301 7.96 11.15 -12.78
CA LYS A 301 6.56 10.71 -12.72
C LYS A 301 6.45 9.33 -13.38
N ALA A 302 6.07 8.32 -12.59
CA ALA A 302 5.92 6.96 -13.11
C ALA A 302 4.83 6.93 -14.20
N GLY A 303 5.11 6.23 -15.31
CA GLY A 303 4.21 6.20 -16.47
C GLY A 303 4.23 7.45 -17.35
N SER A 304 5.06 8.46 -17.05
CA SER A 304 5.25 9.60 -17.95
C SER A 304 5.85 9.12 -19.29
N PRO A 305 5.28 9.52 -20.44
CA PRO A 305 5.82 9.17 -21.75
C PRO A 305 7.15 9.88 -22.00
N LEU A 306 7.97 9.28 -22.86
CA LEU A 306 9.15 9.94 -23.41
C LEU A 306 8.69 10.88 -24.54
N PRO A 307 9.12 12.16 -24.58
CA PRO A 307 8.84 13.06 -25.69
C PRO A 307 9.29 12.48 -27.05
N PRO A 308 8.59 12.76 -28.17
CA PRO A 308 8.87 12.14 -29.47
C PRO A 308 10.25 12.52 -30.01
N ASP A 309 10.68 13.78 -29.86
CA ASP A 309 12.02 14.27 -30.20
C ASP A 309 13.12 13.41 -29.54
N ILE A 310 12.93 13.11 -28.25
CA ILE A 310 13.86 12.28 -27.48
C ILE A 310 13.72 10.80 -27.86
N ALA A 311 12.51 10.32 -28.13
CA ALA A 311 12.27 8.91 -28.47
C ALA A 311 12.86 8.53 -29.84
N GLU A 312 12.70 9.38 -30.85
CA GLU A 312 13.25 9.19 -32.20
C GLU A 312 14.79 9.22 -32.17
N THR A 313 15.37 10.29 -31.64
CA THR A 313 16.83 10.43 -31.54
C THR A 313 17.49 9.33 -30.71
N LEU A 314 16.88 8.92 -29.59
CA LEU A 314 17.32 7.78 -28.79
C LEU A 314 17.20 6.46 -29.55
N THR A 315 16.18 6.28 -30.39
CA THR A 315 16.00 5.05 -31.21
C THR A 315 17.02 4.96 -32.33
N VAL A 316 17.27 6.06 -33.05
CA VAL A 316 18.31 6.13 -34.09
C VAL A 316 19.69 5.84 -33.48
N GLN A 317 20.08 6.54 -32.41
CA GLN A 317 21.36 6.28 -31.75
C GLN A 317 21.46 4.88 -31.12
N ALA A 318 20.36 4.32 -30.60
CA ALA A 318 20.36 2.96 -30.06
C ALA A 318 20.55 1.90 -31.15
N ASN A 319 19.88 2.03 -32.30
CA ASN A 319 20.03 1.09 -33.40
C ASN A 319 21.40 1.22 -34.08
N GLN A 320 21.96 2.43 -34.19
CA GLN A 320 23.36 2.66 -34.57
C GLN A 320 24.32 1.97 -33.58
N ALA A 321 24.08 2.10 -32.26
CA ALA A 321 24.88 1.45 -31.22
C ALA A 321 24.63 -0.07 -31.06
N LEU A 322 23.75 -0.67 -31.88
CA LEU A 322 23.61 -2.12 -32.06
C LEU A 322 24.26 -2.62 -33.37
N GLY A 323 24.73 -1.72 -34.24
CA GLY A 323 25.37 -2.05 -35.52
C GLY A 323 26.89 -1.91 -35.53
N GLY A 324 27.51 -2.39 -36.61
CA GLY A 324 28.96 -2.34 -36.84
C GLY A 324 29.77 -3.32 -35.98
N ASP A 325 31.09 -3.26 -36.10
CA ASP A 325 32.06 -4.16 -35.46
C ASP A 325 32.25 -3.89 -33.95
N ILE A 326 31.15 -3.85 -33.20
CA ILE A 326 31.15 -3.65 -31.76
C ILE A 326 31.42 -4.95 -31.00
N SER A 327 32.20 -4.87 -29.92
CA SER A 327 32.46 -6.04 -29.07
C SER A 327 31.18 -6.58 -28.42
N GLN A 328 31.10 -7.90 -28.27
CA GLN A 328 29.92 -8.57 -27.70
C GLN A 328 29.58 -8.08 -26.28
N GLN A 329 30.59 -7.63 -25.51
CA GLN A 329 30.38 -6.99 -24.21
C GLN A 329 29.71 -5.62 -24.32
N ARG A 330 30.04 -4.80 -25.33
CA ARG A 330 29.33 -3.54 -25.62
C ARG A 330 27.90 -3.83 -26.05
N LEU A 331 27.70 -4.78 -26.97
CA LEU A 331 26.38 -5.23 -27.42
C LEU A 331 25.48 -5.65 -26.26
N GLY A 332 25.97 -6.50 -25.35
CA GLY A 332 25.24 -6.92 -24.15
C GLY A 332 24.88 -5.76 -23.21
N ILE A 333 25.77 -4.77 -23.05
CA ILE A 333 25.51 -3.57 -22.23
C ILE A 333 24.43 -2.67 -22.86
N VAL A 334 24.42 -2.53 -24.19
CA VAL A 334 23.39 -1.77 -24.93
C VAL A 334 22.05 -2.49 -24.84
N LEU A 335 22.00 -3.80 -25.10
CA LEU A 335 20.78 -4.62 -24.98
C LEU A 335 20.21 -4.61 -23.55
N GLU A 336 21.05 -4.70 -22.51
CA GLU A 336 20.58 -4.56 -21.12
C GLU A 336 19.99 -3.17 -20.84
N ALA A 337 20.51 -2.10 -21.44
CA ALA A 337 19.96 -0.76 -21.28
C ALA A 337 18.64 -0.56 -22.06
N ILE A 338 18.57 -1.04 -23.30
CA ILE A 338 17.36 -1.04 -24.13
C ILE A 338 16.22 -1.79 -23.43
N ALA A 339 16.49 -2.94 -22.81
CA ALA A 339 15.49 -3.78 -22.14
C ALA A 339 14.72 -3.10 -20.99
N PHE A 340 15.17 -1.93 -20.51
CA PHE A 340 14.52 -1.13 -19.48
C PHE A 340 13.99 0.22 -20.02
N SER A 341 14.34 0.60 -21.25
CA SER A 341 13.90 1.84 -21.89
C SER A 341 12.46 1.75 -22.43
N PRO A 342 11.75 2.89 -22.56
CA PRO A 342 10.51 2.98 -23.35
C PRO A 342 10.67 2.50 -24.79
N ILE A 343 11.80 2.80 -25.47
CA ILE A 343 11.99 2.58 -26.91
C ILE A 343 12.23 1.12 -27.34
N ARG A 344 12.23 0.16 -26.39
CA ARG A 344 12.47 -1.27 -26.66
C ARG A 344 11.63 -1.93 -27.79
N PRO A 345 10.41 -1.48 -28.19
CA PRO A 345 9.73 -2.05 -29.35
C PRO A 345 10.37 -1.71 -30.69
N TYR A 346 11.14 -0.61 -30.74
CA TYR A 346 11.76 -0.06 -31.96
C TYR A 346 13.25 -0.42 -32.10
N ALA A 347 13.77 -1.22 -31.18
CA ALA A 347 15.15 -1.67 -31.17
C ALA A 347 15.35 -2.86 -32.11
N ALA A 348 16.19 -2.68 -33.13
CA ALA A 348 16.51 -3.69 -34.13
C ALA A 348 18.02 -3.99 -34.12
N LEU A 349 18.37 -5.28 -34.05
CA LEU A 349 19.76 -5.72 -34.21
C LEU A 349 20.07 -5.90 -35.70
N ALA A 350 20.98 -5.08 -36.24
CA ALA A 350 21.33 -5.10 -37.66
C ALA A 350 22.16 -6.33 -38.07
N GLN A 351 23.01 -6.85 -37.18
CA GLN A 351 23.86 -8.01 -37.41
C GLN A 351 23.89 -8.89 -36.15
N THR A 352 23.66 -10.20 -36.32
CA THR A 352 23.80 -11.17 -35.23
C THR A 352 25.22 -11.75 -35.28
N PRO A 353 26.01 -11.70 -34.18
CA PRO A 353 27.35 -12.30 -34.16
C PRO A 353 27.29 -13.81 -34.44
N ALA A 354 28.13 -14.30 -35.35
CA ALA A 354 28.14 -15.71 -35.77
C ALA A 354 28.42 -16.68 -34.60
N GLU A 355 29.30 -16.29 -33.66
CA GLU A 355 29.61 -17.05 -32.44
C GLU A 355 29.28 -16.21 -31.19
N PRO A 356 28.05 -16.28 -30.66
CA PRO A 356 27.65 -15.52 -29.47
C PRO A 356 28.21 -16.14 -28.19
N GLY A 357 29.11 -15.43 -27.50
CA GLY A 357 29.74 -15.88 -26.28
C GLY A 357 28.77 -16.03 -25.10
N GLN A 358 29.12 -16.91 -24.14
CA GLN A 358 28.27 -17.25 -22.99
C GLN A 358 27.85 -16.03 -22.14
N GLU A 359 28.68 -14.99 -22.03
CA GLU A 359 28.32 -13.74 -21.34
C GLU A 359 27.16 -13.02 -22.04
N LEU A 360 27.19 -12.93 -23.38
CA LEU A 360 26.15 -12.28 -24.18
C LEU A 360 24.83 -13.07 -24.10
N LEU A 361 24.88 -14.38 -24.29
CA LEU A 361 23.71 -15.26 -24.15
C LEU A 361 23.10 -15.19 -22.74
N GLY A 362 23.94 -15.12 -21.70
CA GLY A 362 23.49 -14.96 -20.31
C GLY A 362 22.81 -13.60 -20.04
N VAL A 363 23.27 -12.52 -20.68
CA VAL A 363 22.61 -11.20 -20.62
C VAL A 363 21.28 -11.23 -21.39
N ILE A 364 21.24 -11.79 -22.60
CA ILE A 364 20.02 -11.87 -23.42
C ILE A 364 18.96 -12.73 -22.72
N THR A 365 19.33 -13.89 -22.18
CA THR A 365 18.43 -14.77 -21.39
C THR A 365 17.83 -14.05 -20.19
N LYS A 366 18.57 -13.14 -19.56
CA LYS A 366 18.08 -12.32 -18.44
C LYS A 366 17.04 -11.26 -18.86
N VAL A 367 17.03 -10.85 -20.13
CA VAL A 367 16.13 -9.80 -20.67
C VAL A 367 15.16 -10.28 -21.74
N ALA A 368 15.10 -11.58 -22.04
CA ALA A 368 14.28 -12.15 -23.12
C ALA A 368 12.79 -11.78 -22.99
N ASP A 369 12.24 -11.77 -21.76
CA ASP A 369 10.88 -11.31 -21.42
C ASP A 369 10.55 -9.89 -21.94
N ARG A 370 11.58 -9.05 -22.19
CA ARG A 370 11.48 -7.61 -22.48
C ARG A 370 11.85 -7.25 -23.92
N ILE A 371 12.69 -8.06 -24.57
CA ILE A 371 13.04 -7.91 -25.99
C ILE A 371 12.88 -9.28 -26.70
N PRO A 372 11.65 -9.80 -26.83
CA PRO A 372 11.40 -11.14 -27.34
C PRO A 372 11.78 -11.31 -28.82
N ALA A 373 11.78 -10.24 -29.61
CA ALA A 373 12.21 -10.28 -31.01
C ALA A 373 13.72 -10.57 -31.13
N ILE A 374 14.56 -9.83 -30.40
CA ILE A 374 16.02 -10.07 -30.39
C ILE A 374 16.34 -11.41 -29.72
N ALA A 375 15.66 -11.78 -28.63
CA ALA A 375 15.89 -13.09 -27.98
C ALA A 375 15.74 -14.28 -28.96
N LYS A 376 14.71 -14.24 -29.83
CA LYS A 376 14.52 -15.26 -30.88
C LYS A 376 15.67 -15.32 -31.89
N GLN A 377 16.32 -14.20 -32.23
CA GLN A 377 17.48 -14.17 -33.15
C GLN A 377 18.68 -14.95 -32.60
N PHE A 378 18.80 -15.07 -31.26
CA PHE A 378 19.82 -15.87 -30.58
C PHE A 378 19.32 -17.28 -30.17
N GLY A 379 18.18 -17.73 -30.69
CA GLY A 379 17.59 -19.03 -30.35
C GLY A 379 17.05 -19.13 -28.91
N ILE A 380 16.90 -18.01 -28.19
CA ILE A 380 16.44 -17.97 -26.80
C ILE A 380 14.93 -17.74 -26.78
N GLU A 381 14.17 -18.75 -26.37
CA GLU A 381 12.72 -18.60 -26.19
C GLU A 381 12.39 -17.66 -25.00
N PRO A 382 11.55 -16.64 -25.19
CA PRO A 382 11.18 -15.70 -24.13
C PRO A 382 10.15 -16.33 -23.17
N VAL A 383 10.66 -16.96 -22.11
CA VAL A 383 9.85 -17.56 -21.05
C VAL A 383 8.93 -16.52 -20.41
N LYS A 384 7.62 -16.58 -20.69
CA LYS A 384 6.61 -15.69 -20.09
C LYS A 384 6.57 -15.83 -18.57
N ARG A 385 7.34 -15.00 -17.85
CA ARG A 385 7.35 -15.00 -16.37
C ARG A 385 6.03 -14.52 -15.80
N THR A 386 5.22 -15.48 -15.36
CA THR A 386 4.00 -15.22 -14.58
C THR A 386 4.37 -14.42 -13.31
N ARG A 387 3.66 -13.32 -13.07
CA ARG A 387 4.08 -12.29 -12.09
C ARG A 387 4.18 -12.76 -10.63
N GLY A 388 3.67 -13.95 -10.30
CA GLY A 388 3.63 -14.50 -8.93
C GLY A 388 4.94 -15.11 -8.41
N LYS A 389 5.82 -15.67 -9.25
CA LYS A 389 7.00 -16.43 -8.77
C LYS A 389 8.30 -15.62 -8.79
N ARG A 390 8.43 -14.67 -7.85
CA ARG A 390 9.75 -14.24 -7.35
C ARG A 390 10.35 -15.36 -6.50
N GLY A 391 10.96 -16.35 -7.15
CA GLY A 391 11.61 -17.47 -6.46
C GLY A 391 12.61 -16.97 -5.41
N LYS A 392 12.52 -17.48 -4.18
CA LYS A 392 13.56 -17.26 -3.16
C LYS A 392 14.90 -17.74 -3.74
N PRO A 393 16.02 -16.99 -3.57
CA PRO A 393 17.32 -17.47 -3.99
C PRO A 393 17.60 -18.81 -3.30
N LYS A 394 18.05 -19.82 -4.06
CA LYS A 394 18.39 -21.15 -3.49
C LYS A 394 19.38 -20.94 -2.34
N GLY A 395 18.97 -21.31 -1.13
CA GLY A 395 19.86 -21.27 0.03
C GLY A 395 21.06 -22.17 -0.22
N ARG A 396 22.27 -21.64 -0.01
CA ARG A 396 23.51 -22.41 -0.11
C ARG A 396 23.41 -23.59 0.89
N PRO A 397 23.67 -24.84 0.48
CA PRO A 397 23.53 -25.98 1.38
C PRO A 397 24.41 -25.80 2.61
N LYS A 398 23.86 -26.05 3.81
CA LYS A 398 24.66 -26.11 5.03
C LYS A 398 25.51 -27.37 4.97
N GLY A 399 26.83 -27.22 5.19
CA GLY A 399 27.72 -28.37 5.34
C GLY A 399 27.34 -29.24 6.55
N PRO A 400 27.74 -30.51 6.56
CA PRO A 400 27.42 -31.43 7.66
C PRO A 400 28.04 -30.95 8.96
N LYS A 401 27.32 -31.13 10.08
CA LYS A 401 27.93 -31.08 11.41
C LYS A 401 28.66 -32.40 11.66
N PRO A 402 29.86 -32.40 12.27
CA PRO A 402 30.46 -33.64 12.75
C PRO A 402 29.60 -34.25 13.86
N ALA A 403 29.43 -35.57 13.82
CA ALA A 403 28.85 -36.31 14.93
C ALA A 403 29.83 -36.29 16.12
N LYS A 404 29.29 -36.44 17.33
CA LYS A 404 30.07 -36.69 18.55
C LYS A 404 29.60 -38.06 19.06
N GLY A 405 30.52 -39.02 19.15
CA GLY A 405 30.19 -40.41 19.42
C GLY A 405 29.55 -40.64 20.79
N GLU A 406 28.87 -41.77 20.92
CA GLU A 406 28.22 -42.22 22.14
C GLU A 406 29.20 -42.44 23.30
N THR A 407 28.69 -42.31 24.53
CA THR A 407 29.20 -43.09 25.67
C THR A 407 28.17 -44.17 25.95
N GLU A 408 28.58 -45.43 25.90
CA GLU A 408 27.71 -46.55 26.21
C GLU A 408 27.35 -46.57 27.71
N GLN A 409 26.07 -46.76 28.03
CA GLN A 409 25.67 -47.63 29.14
C GLN A 409 24.22 -48.09 28.97
N SER A 410 24.06 -49.40 28.92
CA SER A 410 22.79 -50.10 28.75
C SER A 410 22.21 -50.52 30.10
N GLN A 411 20.89 -50.43 30.23
CA GLN A 411 20.13 -51.19 31.23
C GLN A 411 18.89 -51.80 30.55
N GLN A 412 18.49 -52.97 31.02
CA GLN A 412 17.49 -53.82 30.38
C GLN A 412 16.11 -53.68 31.02
N ILE A 413 15.09 -54.05 30.25
CA ILE A 413 13.69 -54.23 30.69
C ILE A 413 13.58 -55.49 31.56
N ILE A 414 12.74 -55.45 32.60
CA ILE A 414 11.94 -56.58 33.11
C ILE A 414 10.78 -56.04 33.99
N GLU A 415 9.63 -56.70 33.89
CA GLU A 415 8.33 -56.48 34.57
C GLU A 415 7.91 -57.84 35.21
N PRO A 416 6.70 -58.06 35.79
CA PRO A 416 5.71 -57.19 36.45
C PRO A 416 5.23 -57.79 37.82
N SER A 417 4.23 -57.17 38.48
CA SER A 417 3.15 -57.74 39.37
C SER A 417 2.32 -56.58 39.96
N GLN A 418 0.97 -56.53 39.89
CA GLN A 418 -0.02 -57.22 40.75
C GLN A 418 0.26 -57.02 42.27
N GLU A 419 -0.66 -56.57 43.14
CA GLU A 419 -2.15 -56.55 43.17
C GLU A 419 -2.63 -55.34 44.06
N ASN A 420 -3.90 -54.98 44.37
CA ASN A 420 -5.28 -55.44 44.10
C ASN A 420 -6.27 -54.23 44.23
N ASN A 421 -7.58 -54.45 44.41
CA ASN A 421 -8.67 -53.48 44.63
C ASN A 421 -9.01 -53.26 46.12
N ILE A 422 -9.75 -52.18 46.42
CA ILE A 422 -10.99 -52.16 47.23
C ILE A 422 -11.61 -50.74 47.16
N ALA A 423 -12.92 -50.63 47.35
CA ALA A 423 -13.68 -49.36 47.38
C ALA A 423 -14.60 -49.31 48.60
N ASP A 424 -14.93 -48.08 49.03
CA ASP A 424 -16.22 -47.63 49.60
C ASP A 424 -16.25 -46.09 49.35
N GLU A 425 -17.34 -45.38 49.04
CA GLU A 425 -18.70 -45.32 49.63
C GLU A 425 -18.77 -44.67 51.04
N ALA A 426 -19.78 -43.84 51.40
CA ALA A 426 -20.98 -43.39 50.68
C ALA A 426 -21.52 -42.02 51.22
N SER A 427 -22.62 -41.55 50.60
CA SER A 427 -23.73 -40.77 51.21
C SER A 427 -23.49 -39.30 51.65
N ALA A 428 -24.48 -38.39 51.61
CA ALA A 428 -25.83 -38.40 51.01
C ALA A 428 -26.15 -36.99 50.45
N GLU A 429 -27.04 -36.72 49.47
CA GLU A 429 -28.36 -37.26 49.05
C GLU A 429 -29.60 -36.74 49.82
N SER A 430 -30.29 -35.76 49.20
CA SER A 430 -31.75 -35.62 49.04
C SER A 430 -32.04 -34.33 48.22
N ASP A 431 -32.88 -34.23 47.18
CA ASP A 431 -34.26 -34.73 46.90
C ASP A 431 -35.35 -33.92 47.62
N ASP A 432 -36.48 -33.49 47.03
CA ASP A 432 -37.03 -33.65 45.66
C ASP A 432 -38.08 -32.52 45.30
N ALA A 433 -38.57 -32.52 44.05
CA ALA A 433 -39.94 -32.20 43.58
C ALA A 433 -40.58 -30.77 43.65
N ALA A 434 -40.60 -30.12 42.48
CA ALA A 434 -41.80 -29.89 41.63
C ALA A 434 -42.91 -28.81 41.91
N ALA A 435 -43.47 -28.34 40.77
CA ALA A 435 -44.88 -27.96 40.50
C ALA A 435 -45.45 -26.53 40.81
N ALA A 436 -45.47 -25.71 39.76
CA ALA A 436 -46.68 -25.16 39.08
C ALA A 436 -47.54 -23.96 39.62
N ASN A 437 -47.85 -23.07 38.65
CA ASN A 437 -49.12 -22.37 38.37
C ASN A 437 -49.52 -20.99 38.96
N ASN A 438 -50.22 -20.25 38.09
CA ASN A 438 -51.17 -19.13 38.29
C ASN A 438 -50.67 -17.75 38.80
N GLU A 439 -51.37 -16.63 38.57
CA GLU A 439 -52.13 -16.08 37.39
C GLU A 439 -52.72 -14.69 37.79
N ALA A 440 -52.50 -13.63 37.00
CA ALA A 440 -53.20 -12.32 37.01
C ALA A 440 -52.54 -11.39 35.96
N ARG A 441 -53.17 -10.70 34.98
CA ARG A 441 -54.58 -10.35 34.67
C ARG A 441 -55.19 -9.31 35.64
N VAL A 442 -55.79 -8.16 35.29
CA VAL A 442 -56.12 -7.37 34.04
C VAL A 442 -56.03 -5.86 34.42
N ASP A 443 -56.29 -4.80 33.62
CA ASP A 443 -56.75 -4.48 32.23
C ASP A 443 -56.16 -3.06 31.89
N GLY A 444 -56.39 -2.33 30.78
CA GLY A 444 -57.26 -2.51 29.61
C GLY A 444 -58.38 -1.46 29.47
N HIS A 445 -58.12 -0.30 28.83
CA HIS A 445 -59.01 0.70 28.19
C HIS A 445 -58.13 1.88 27.71
N ALA A 446 -58.46 2.79 26.78
CA ALA A 446 -59.31 2.88 25.59
C ALA A 446 -59.40 4.41 25.25
N GLU A 447 -59.46 4.81 23.98
CA GLU A 447 -59.58 6.23 23.58
C GLU A 447 -61.03 6.76 23.77
N PRO A 448 -61.26 8.09 23.67
CA PRO A 448 -61.55 8.65 22.33
C PRO A 448 -61.05 10.09 22.04
N ASP A 449 -60.85 10.34 20.75
CA ASP A 449 -61.17 11.54 19.95
C ASP A 449 -61.40 12.91 20.63
N VAL A 450 -60.61 13.91 20.20
CA VAL A 450 -61.08 15.27 19.88
C VAL A 450 -60.17 15.90 18.81
N GLY A 451 -60.71 16.14 17.61
CA GLY A 451 -60.07 17.00 16.60
C GLY A 451 -60.33 18.49 16.80
N LEU A 452 -59.46 19.35 16.25
CA LEU A 452 -59.73 20.78 16.05
C LEU A 452 -58.91 21.34 14.88
N GLU A 453 -59.53 22.20 14.09
CA GLU A 453 -58.97 22.83 12.88
C GLU A 453 -58.37 24.21 13.20
N SER A 454 -57.34 24.65 12.46
CA SER A 454 -57.33 26.00 11.82
C SER A 454 -56.00 26.31 11.10
N ASP A 455 -56.06 26.30 9.77
CA ASP A 455 -55.67 27.40 8.87
C ASP A 455 -54.74 28.52 9.39
N THR A 456 -53.58 28.70 8.76
CA THR A 456 -53.11 30.05 8.34
C THR A 456 -52.15 29.95 7.15
N ALA A 457 -52.39 30.73 6.08
CA ALA A 457 -51.48 30.85 4.95
C ALA A 457 -50.55 32.08 5.06
N ILE A 458 -49.25 31.91 4.83
CA ILE A 458 -48.30 33.00 4.56
C ILE A 458 -47.34 32.60 3.42
N GLN A 459 -47.46 33.30 2.29
CA GLN A 459 -46.29 33.69 1.48
C GLN A 459 -45.96 35.15 1.84
N PRO A 460 -44.71 35.62 1.67
CA PRO A 460 -44.42 36.33 0.42
C PRO A 460 -42.96 36.24 -0.08
N GLU A 461 -42.73 36.94 -1.20
CA GLU A 461 -41.48 37.58 -1.64
C GLU A 461 -40.19 36.76 -1.89
N LEU A 462 -40.04 36.39 -3.17
CA LEU A 462 -39.05 36.99 -4.08
C LEU A 462 -37.82 37.68 -3.45
N GLU A 463 -36.63 37.14 -3.72
CA GLU A 463 -35.45 37.98 -3.94
C GLU A 463 -34.56 37.38 -5.05
N ASN A 464 -34.16 38.18 -6.04
CA ASN A 464 -33.31 37.75 -7.16
C ASN A 464 -31.83 37.98 -6.83
N PRO A 465 -30.92 37.02 -7.10
CA PRO A 465 -29.49 37.30 -7.04
C PRO A 465 -29.08 38.23 -8.20
N PRO A 466 -28.28 39.29 -7.95
CA PRO A 466 -27.88 40.23 -8.99
C PRO A 466 -26.80 39.66 -9.92
N SER A 467 -26.95 39.88 -11.22
CA SER A 467 -25.92 39.57 -12.23
C SER A 467 -24.67 40.44 -12.06
N PRO A 468 -23.45 39.91 -12.28
CA PRO A 468 -22.22 40.69 -12.20
C PRO A 468 -22.07 41.65 -13.40
N ASN A 469 -21.64 42.88 -13.13
CA ASN A 469 -21.25 43.84 -14.17
C ASN A 469 -20.03 43.33 -14.94
N ILE A 470 -20.17 43.13 -16.26
CA ILE A 470 -19.03 43.04 -17.17
C ILE A 470 -18.75 44.45 -17.68
N ALA A 471 -17.72 45.08 -17.13
CA ALA A 471 -17.21 46.34 -17.66
C ALA A 471 -16.46 46.07 -18.97
N ILE A 472 -16.99 46.58 -20.08
CA ILE A 472 -16.23 46.72 -21.33
C ILE A 472 -15.16 47.78 -21.08
N VAL A 473 -13.92 47.49 -21.45
CA VAL A 473 -12.81 48.44 -21.45
C VAL A 473 -12.27 48.47 -22.87
N ASP A 474 -12.50 49.59 -23.56
CA ASP A 474 -11.94 49.82 -24.88
C ASP A 474 -10.41 49.97 -24.79
N GLU A 475 -9.68 49.20 -25.60
CA GLU A 475 -8.22 49.26 -25.73
C GLU A 475 -7.86 49.68 -27.16
N ASP A 476 -7.75 51.00 -27.38
CA ASP A 476 -7.27 51.59 -28.61
C ASP A 476 -6.50 52.90 -28.31
N SER A 477 -5.78 53.42 -29.31
CA SER A 477 -5.00 54.66 -29.28
C SER A 477 -3.79 54.69 -28.33
N LYS A 478 -2.67 54.11 -28.79
CA LYS A 478 -1.38 54.81 -28.63
C LYS A 478 -0.49 54.75 -29.87
N GLU A 479 -0.78 55.70 -30.76
CA GLU A 479 0.01 56.10 -31.92
C GLU A 479 1.48 56.38 -31.54
N SER A 480 2.42 55.91 -32.35
CA SER A 480 3.86 56.11 -32.16
C SER A 480 4.46 56.91 -33.31
N ALA A 481 4.84 58.16 -33.04
CA ALA A 481 5.52 59.05 -33.98
C ALA A 481 6.77 59.65 -33.33
N SER A 482 7.86 59.72 -34.10
CA SER A 482 9.09 60.56 -33.94
C SER A 482 9.75 60.59 -32.54
N GLU A 483 11.01 60.19 -32.41
CA GLU A 483 12.17 60.88 -32.99
C GLU A 483 13.37 59.94 -33.26
#